data_AF-A0A9E4YEC8-F1
#
_entry.id   AF-A0A9E4YEC8-F1
#
_cell.length_a   1.000
_cell.length_b   1.000
_cell.length_c   1.000
_cell.angle_alpha   90.00
_cell.angle_beta   90.00
_cell.angle_gamma   90.00
#
_symmetry.space_group_name_H-M   'P 1'
#
loop_
_entity.id
_entity.type
_entity.pdbx_description
1 polymer ?
#
loop_
_entity_poly.entity_id
_entity_poly.type
_entity_poly.pdbx_seq_one_letter_code
_entity_poly.pdbx_strand_id
1 'polypeptide(L)'
;NGDTPLEMLVYTQTSPDVTQLMRDIAKAGADSGEEQALSITIDQTSGFTWPWAWYLRDYTRVNYPSYSGSTLEQAPDSPVVVVHSNNQAKVDDTLSPIYGDAELIKHRWWFPESTYRDVTVVKLLKGAVDRKAWRSVMDYWLYREGVADRIGSENAYLYVLPDFPRASNADD
;
A
#
# COMPACT_ATOMS: atom_id res chain seq x y z
N ASN A 1 -31.68 5.11 28.95
CA ASN A 1 -32.44 4.07 28.22
C ASN A 1 -32.48 4.43 26.74
N GLY A 2 -31.63 3.92 25.87
CA GLY A 2 -30.51 3.00 26.06
C GLY A 2 -29.41 3.40 25.08
N ASP A 3 -28.17 3.33 25.56
CA ASP A 3 -26.99 3.22 24.70
C ASP A 3 -27.23 2.08 23.73
N THR A 4 -27.33 2.40 22.45
CA THR A 4 -27.18 1.40 21.40
C THR A 4 -25.71 1.46 20.99
N PRO A 5 -24.88 0.48 21.37
CA PRO A 5 -23.55 0.36 20.79
C PRO A 5 -23.77 -0.03 19.33
N LEU A 6 -23.62 0.92 18.40
CA LEU A 6 -23.41 0.57 17.01
C LEU A 6 -21.97 0.07 16.93
N GLU A 7 -21.82 -1.24 17.09
CA GLU A 7 -20.56 -1.96 16.93
C GLU A 7 -19.90 -1.55 15.61
N MET A 8 -18.82 -0.78 15.71
CA MET A 8 -17.87 -0.57 14.60
C MET A 8 -17.04 -1.84 14.42
N LEU A 9 -17.68 -2.92 13.95
CA LEU A 9 -17.00 -4.12 13.51
C LEU A 9 -16.50 -3.89 12.08
N VAL A 10 -15.27 -3.35 12.01
CA VAL A 10 -14.20 -3.70 11.06
C VAL A 10 -14.69 -4.40 9.78
N TYR A 11 -14.70 -3.70 8.64
CA TYR A 11 -14.70 -4.40 7.34
C TYR A 11 -14.02 -3.65 6.20
N THR A 12 -12.92 -3.00 6.53
CA THR A 12 -11.83 -2.81 5.57
C THR A 12 -10.72 -3.72 6.03
N GLN A 13 -11.05 -5.01 6.02
CA GLN A 13 -10.08 -6.08 6.07
C GLN A 13 -9.07 -5.78 4.96
N THR A 14 -7.99 -5.11 5.33
CA THR A 14 -6.72 -5.13 4.63
C THR A 14 -6.57 -6.56 4.17
N SER A 15 -6.48 -6.78 2.86
CA SER A 15 -6.50 -8.14 2.35
C SER A 15 -5.47 -8.97 3.09
N PRO A 16 -5.75 -10.28 3.30
CA PRO A 16 -4.75 -11.18 3.85
C PRO A 16 -3.39 -10.98 3.20
N ASP A 17 -3.37 -10.69 1.90
CA ASP A 17 -2.21 -10.35 1.09
C ASP A 17 -1.42 -9.12 1.58
N VAL A 18 -2.08 -8.00 1.88
CA VAL A 18 -1.39 -6.80 2.41
C VAL A 18 -0.87 -7.06 3.82
N THR A 19 -1.62 -7.78 4.66
CA THR A 19 -1.15 -8.12 6.01
C THR A 19 0.02 -9.10 5.96
N GLN A 20 -0.02 -10.07 5.04
CA GLN A 20 1.08 -10.99 4.77
C GLN A 20 2.32 -10.24 4.28
N LEU A 21 2.17 -9.34 3.31
CA LEU A 21 3.28 -8.54 2.82
C LEU A 21 3.92 -7.72 3.96
N MET A 22 3.12 -7.13 4.85
CA MET A 22 3.68 -6.40 5.99
C MET A 22 4.48 -7.30 6.95
N ARG A 23 4.11 -8.57 7.11
CA ARG A 23 4.93 -9.55 7.85
C ARG A 23 6.21 -9.89 7.10
N ASP A 24 6.13 -10.10 5.80
CA ASP A 24 7.29 -10.41 4.96
C ASP A 24 8.31 -9.25 4.99
N ILE A 25 7.84 -8.00 4.86
CA ILE A 25 8.64 -6.78 4.99
C ILE A 25 9.32 -6.71 6.36
N ALA A 26 8.58 -6.94 7.46
CA ALA A 26 9.14 -6.88 8.80
C ALA A 26 10.23 -7.96 9.00
N LYS A 27 9.98 -9.17 8.50
CA LYS A 27 10.98 -10.25 8.52
C LYS A 27 12.21 -9.90 7.70
N ALA A 28 12.02 -9.37 6.49
CA ALA A 28 13.12 -8.98 5.62
C ALA A 28 13.99 -7.88 6.23
N GLY A 29 13.37 -6.88 6.86
CA GLY A 29 14.08 -5.84 7.61
C GLY A 29 14.89 -6.40 8.78
N ALA A 30 14.32 -7.34 9.54
CA ALA A 30 15.03 -8.00 10.64
C ALA A 30 16.21 -8.87 10.15
N ASP A 31 15.98 -9.68 9.10
CA ASP A 31 16.99 -10.58 8.55
C ASP A 31 18.17 -9.81 7.91
N SER A 32 17.92 -8.64 7.32
CA SER A 32 18.97 -7.79 6.73
C SER A 32 19.65 -6.85 7.75
N GLY A 33 19.08 -6.70 8.94
CA GLY A 33 19.49 -5.69 9.92
C GLY A 33 19.11 -4.26 9.56
N GLU A 34 18.33 -4.04 8.49
CA GLU A 34 17.83 -2.72 8.10
C GLU A 34 16.60 -2.30 8.92
N GLU A 35 15.86 -3.24 9.52
CA GLU A 35 14.64 -2.97 10.29
C GLU A 35 13.66 -2.07 9.50
N GLN A 36 13.26 -0.91 10.06
CA GLN A 36 12.41 0.07 9.37
C GLN A 36 13.14 0.89 8.29
N ALA A 37 14.43 0.65 8.05
CA ALA A 37 15.20 1.25 6.96
C ALA A 37 15.21 0.39 5.68
N LEU A 38 14.48 -0.74 5.65
CA LEU A 38 14.29 -1.51 4.43
C LEU A 38 13.68 -0.62 3.33
N SER A 39 14.30 -0.61 2.16
CA SER A 39 13.84 0.20 1.02
C SER A 39 12.56 -0.40 0.41
N ILE A 40 11.52 0.42 0.23
CA ILE A 40 10.21 -0.02 -0.27
C ILE A 40 9.69 0.99 -1.30
N THR A 41 9.22 0.49 -2.44
CA THR A 41 8.64 1.30 -3.51
C THR A 41 7.17 0.98 -3.70
N ILE A 42 6.31 2.00 -3.67
CA ILE A 42 4.86 1.85 -3.88
C ILE A 42 4.40 2.75 -5.03
N ASP A 43 3.94 2.17 -6.13
CA ASP A 43 3.32 2.91 -7.22
C ASP A 43 2.05 3.61 -6.74
N GLN A 44 2.08 4.95 -6.65
CA GLN A 44 0.97 5.77 -6.17
C GLN A 44 -0.06 6.13 -7.24
N THR A 45 0.01 5.50 -8.43
CA THR A 45 -0.94 5.76 -9.52
C THR A 45 -2.37 5.74 -9.02
N SER A 46 -3.19 6.69 -9.48
CA SER A 46 -4.58 6.84 -9.04
C SER A 46 -4.77 7.07 -7.53
N GLY A 47 -3.74 7.51 -6.80
CA GLY A 47 -3.83 7.73 -5.36
C GLY A 47 -3.62 6.46 -4.52
N PHE A 48 -3.00 5.42 -5.10
CA PHE A 48 -2.67 4.14 -4.48
C PHE A 48 -1.63 4.22 -3.34
N THR A 49 -1.39 5.41 -2.78
CA THR A 49 -0.55 5.64 -1.60
C THR A 49 -1.16 5.06 -0.32
N TRP A 50 -2.48 5.04 -0.24
CA TRP A 50 -3.24 4.53 0.91
C TRP A 50 -3.63 3.06 0.63
N PRO A 51 -3.46 2.08 1.55
CA PRO A 51 -3.11 2.14 2.97
C PRO A 51 -1.61 2.14 3.27
N TRP A 52 -0.75 2.04 2.26
CA TRP A 52 0.68 1.84 2.45
C TRP A 52 1.31 2.92 3.32
N ALA A 53 0.92 4.19 3.16
CA ALA A 53 1.40 5.28 4.01
C ALA A 53 1.07 5.10 5.51
N TRP A 54 0.01 4.37 5.87
CA TRP A 54 -0.29 4.05 7.26
C TRP A 54 0.55 2.89 7.78
N TYR A 55 0.60 1.79 7.03
CA TYR A 55 1.36 0.59 7.41
C TYR A 55 2.87 0.83 7.44
N LEU A 56 3.36 1.70 6.54
CA LEU A 56 4.77 2.01 6.38
C LEU A 56 5.18 3.33 7.04
N ARG A 57 4.33 3.94 7.89
CA ARG A 57 4.59 5.27 8.47
C ARG A 57 5.88 5.37 9.28
N ASP A 58 6.30 4.24 9.86
CA ASP A 58 7.48 4.15 10.71
C ASP A 58 8.72 3.73 9.89
N TYR A 59 8.56 3.44 8.59
CA TYR A 59 9.64 3.11 7.65
C TYR A 59 10.27 4.37 7.06
N THR A 60 11.60 4.38 7.02
CA THR A 60 12.38 5.59 6.70
C THR A 60 12.80 5.68 5.24
N ARG A 61 12.74 4.56 4.49
CA ARG A 61 13.16 4.45 3.09
C ARG A 61 12.03 4.00 2.17
N VAL A 62 10.86 4.64 2.32
CA VAL A 62 9.69 4.40 1.46
C VAL A 62 9.59 5.48 0.40
N ASN A 63 9.41 5.08 -0.86
CA ASN A 63 9.17 5.99 -1.96
C ASN A 63 7.84 5.68 -2.67
N TYR A 64 7.21 6.75 -3.17
CA TYR A 64 5.89 6.70 -3.80
C TYR A 64 5.95 7.32 -5.21
N PRO A 65 6.55 6.66 -6.21
CA PRO A 65 6.55 7.14 -7.59
C PRO A 65 5.17 6.92 -8.21
N SER A 66 4.81 7.72 -9.22
CA SER A 66 3.65 7.41 -10.06
C SER A 66 4.14 6.78 -11.35
N TYR A 67 3.70 5.55 -11.65
CA TYR A 67 3.98 4.91 -12.94
C TYR A 67 2.91 5.22 -14.01
N SER A 68 2.01 6.16 -13.71
CA SER A 68 1.02 6.66 -14.65
C SER A 68 1.69 7.37 -15.84
N GLY A 69 1.51 6.84 -17.05
CA GLY A 69 1.76 7.57 -18.30
C GLY A 69 3.15 7.46 -18.92
N SER A 70 4.09 6.74 -18.31
CA SER A 70 5.42 6.48 -18.89
C SER A 70 5.88 5.04 -18.62
N THR A 71 6.67 4.48 -19.53
CA THR A 71 7.37 3.20 -19.32
C THR A 71 8.42 3.39 -18.23
N LEU A 72 8.56 2.41 -17.33
CA LEU A 72 9.60 2.42 -16.32
C LEU A 72 10.96 2.18 -16.98
N GLU A 73 11.82 3.20 -17.03
CA GLU A 73 13.14 3.09 -17.68
C GLU A 73 14.14 2.25 -16.89
N GLN A 74 14.07 2.32 -15.56
CA GLN A 74 14.94 1.59 -14.65
C GLN A 74 14.14 1.09 -13.45
N ALA A 75 14.42 -0.15 -13.03
CA ALA A 75 13.87 -0.69 -11.80
C ALA A 75 14.33 0.12 -10.57
N PRO A 76 13.45 0.34 -9.58
CA PRO A 76 13.84 0.98 -8.33
C PRO A 76 14.83 0.12 -7.55
N ASP A 77 15.70 0.76 -6.77
CA ASP A 77 16.63 0.14 -5.83
C ASP A 77 15.92 -0.17 -4.50
N SER A 78 15.00 -1.13 -4.55
CA SER A 78 14.22 -1.56 -3.39
C SER A 78 13.92 -3.06 -3.47
N PRO A 79 14.15 -3.85 -2.43
CA PRO A 79 13.81 -5.28 -2.44
C PRO A 79 12.31 -5.57 -2.60
N VAL A 80 11.45 -4.56 -2.39
CA VAL A 80 9.99 -4.66 -2.47
C VAL A 80 9.44 -3.53 -3.34
N VAL A 81 8.69 -3.90 -4.38
CA VAL A 81 7.96 -2.98 -5.26
C VAL A 81 6.51 -3.41 -5.36
N VAL A 82 5.59 -2.50 -5.04
CA VAL A 82 4.15 -2.73 -5.24
C VAL A 82 3.68 -1.85 -6.39
N VAL A 83 3.15 -2.47 -7.43
CA VAL A 83 2.73 -1.82 -8.68
C VAL A 83 1.21 -1.84 -8.79
N HIS A 84 0.59 -0.70 -9.12
CA HIS A 84 -0.85 -0.65 -9.38
C HIS A 84 -1.20 -1.50 -10.62
N SER A 85 -2.29 -2.27 -10.60
CA SER A 85 -2.63 -3.21 -11.69
C SER A 85 -2.68 -2.56 -13.08
N ASN A 86 -3.12 -1.30 -13.16
CA ASN A 86 -3.16 -0.53 -14.41
C ASN A 86 -1.79 -0.30 -15.08
N ASN A 87 -0.69 -0.48 -14.34
CA ASN A 87 0.66 -0.26 -14.83
C ASN A 87 1.49 -1.54 -14.93
N GLN A 88 1.02 -2.68 -14.40
CA GLN A 88 1.79 -3.93 -14.37
C GLN A 88 2.38 -4.27 -15.76
N ALA A 89 1.52 -4.33 -16.79
CA ALA A 89 1.96 -4.69 -18.14
C ALA A 89 2.98 -3.72 -18.75
N LYS A 90 3.09 -2.48 -18.24
CA LYS A 90 4.05 -1.47 -18.73
C LYS A 90 5.39 -1.53 -18.01
N VAL A 91 5.43 -2.09 -16.81
CA VAL A 91 6.64 -2.13 -15.98
C VAL A 91 7.22 -3.55 -15.90
N ASP A 92 6.46 -4.56 -16.29
CA ASP A 92 6.84 -5.97 -16.17
C ASP A 92 8.11 -6.31 -16.93
N ASP A 93 8.29 -5.81 -18.15
CA ASP A 93 9.50 -6.02 -18.95
C ASP A 93 10.76 -5.48 -18.25
N THR A 94 10.62 -4.43 -17.42
CA THR A 94 11.71 -3.83 -16.66
C THR A 94 11.94 -4.52 -15.32
N LEU A 95 10.89 -5.03 -14.67
CA LEU A 95 10.97 -5.62 -13.33
C LEU A 95 11.23 -7.13 -13.36
N SER A 96 10.58 -7.90 -14.24
CA SER A 96 10.69 -9.36 -14.30
C SER A 96 12.12 -9.93 -14.48
N PRO A 97 13.12 -9.22 -15.07
CA PRO A 97 14.49 -9.73 -15.10
C PRO A 97 15.23 -9.65 -13.77
N ILE A 98 14.74 -8.84 -12.82
CA ILE A 98 15.42 -8.52 -11.55
C ILE A 98 14.68 -9.16 -10.36
N TYR A 99 13.35 -9.15 -10.41
CA TYR A 99 12.47 -9.63 -9.36
C TYR A 99 11.95 -11.04 -9.68
N GLY A 100 11.42 -11.73 -8.67
CA GLY A 100 10.64 -12.94 -8.89
C GLY A 100 9.32 -12.65 -9.62
N ASP A 101 8.55 -13.71 -9.88
CA ASP A 101 7.25 -13.62 -10.53
C ASP A 101 6.32 -12.61 -9.83
N ALA A 102 5.62 -11.81 -10.62
CA ALA A 102 4.71 -10.79 -10.11
C ALA A 102 3.49 -11.43 -9.40
N GLU A 103 3.32 -11.13 -8.12
CA GLU A 103 2.23 -11.70 -7.31
C GLU A 103 1.05 -10.75 -7.21
N LEU A 104 -0.15 -11.24 -7.55
CA LEU A 104 -1.36 -10.45 -7.41
C LEU A 104 -1.69 -10.25 -5.92
N ILE A 105 -1.57 -9.02 -5.45
CA ILE A 105 -2.14 -8.57 -4.18
C ILE A 105 -3.52 -8.03 -4.46
N LYS A 106 -4.53 -8.66 -3.86
CA LYS A 106 -5.90 -8.13 -3.87
C LYS A 106 -5.94 -6.91 -2.99
N HIS A 107 -5.64 -5.75 -3.57
CA HIS A 107 -5.88 -4.50 -2.89
C HIS A 107 -7.39 -4.25 -2.91
N ARG A 108 -7.96 -3.75 -1.81
CA ARG A 108 -9.34 -3.25 -1.81
C ARG A 108 -9.25 -1.81 -1.38
N TRP A 109 -9.89 -0.87 -2.07
CA TRP A 109 -10.47 0.38 -1.54
C TRP A 109 -11.12 1.21 -2.67
N TRP A 110 -12.08 2.10 -2.35
CA TRP A 110 -12.54 3.17 -3.25
C TRP A 110 -12.43 4.53 -2.58
N PHE A 111 -11.72 5.43 -3.25
CA PHE A 111 -11.59 6.85 -2.90
C PHE A 111 -12.11 7.69 -4.08
N PRO A 112 -12.92 8.75 -3.85
CA PRO A 112 -13.32 9.66 -4.90
C PRO A 112 -12.11 10.48 -5.37
N GLU A 113 -11.68 10.22 -6.61
CA GLU A 113 -10.52 10.84 -7.27
C GLU A 113 -10.54 12.39 -7.19
N SER A 114 -11.73 12.99 -7.14
CA SER A 114 -11.94 14.45 -7.09
C SER A 114 -11.57 15.11 -5.76
N THR A 115 -11.51 14.37 -4.65
CA THR A 115 -11.39 14.98 -3.31
C THR A 115 -9.94 15.05 -2.83
N TYR A 116 -9.03 14.25 -3.40
CA TYR A 116 -7.73 14.00 -2.78
C TYR A 116 -6.48 14.26 -3.62
N ARG A 117 -6.59 14.48 -4.94
CA ARG A 117 -5.45 14.86 -5.80
C ARG A 117 -4.70 16.10 -5.23
N ASP A 118 -5.43 17.01 -4.58
CA ASP A 118 -4.94 18.27 -4.03
C ASP A 118 -4.44 18.20 -2.57
N VAL A 119 -4.72 17.12 -1.83
CA VAL A 119 -4.24 16.95 -0.45
C VAL A 119 -2.81 16.42 -0.42
N THR A 120 -2.32 15.91 -1.57
CA THR A 120 -0.93 15.58 -1.93
C THR A 120 -0.15 14.79 -0.87
N VAL A 121 0.33 13.62 -1.27
CA VAL A 121 1.28 12.72 -0.60
C VAL A 121 2.32 13.42 0.30
N VAL A 122 2.80 14.60 -0.10
CA VAL A 122 3.70 15.46 0.69
C VAL A 122 3.09 15.94 2.01
N LYS A 123 1.80 16.30 2.09
CA LYS A 123 1.13 16.67 3.36
C LYS A 123 0.83 15.45 4.22
N LEU A 124 0.63 14.26 3.64
CA LEU A 124 0.49 13.03 4.43
C LEU A 124 1.82 12.62 5.07
N LEU A 125 2.91 12.64 4.31
CA LEU A 125 4.26 12.33 4.82
C LEU A 125 4.75 13.39 5.84
N LYS A 126 4.43 14.67 5.62
CA LYS A 126 4.67 15.73 6.63
C LYS A 126 3.66 15.70 7.79
N GLY A 127 2.50 15.09 7.58
CA GLY A 127 1.37 15.00 8.49
C GLY A 127 1.39 13.78 9.41
N ALA A 128 2.39 12.89 9.30
CA ALA A 128 2.68 11.85 10.29
C ALA A 128 2.76 12.39 11.74
N VAL A 129 2.99 13.70 11.90
CA VAL A 129 3.01 14.42 13.19
C VAL A 129 1.69 15.15 13.50
N ASP A 130 0.84 15.43 12.50
CA ASP A 130 -0.44 16.13 12.68
C ASP A 130 -1.60 15.14 12.87
N ARG A 131 -1.93 14.87 14.14
CA ARG A 131 -3.03 13.99 14.55
C ARG A 131 -4.40 14.36 13.95
N LYS A 132 -4.61 15.62 13.52
CA LYS A 132 -5.92 16.08 13.04
C LYS A 132 -6.15 15.72 11.57
N ALA A 133 -5.12 15.84 10.72
CA ALA A 133 -5.16 15.37 9.34
C ALA A 133 -5.37 13.85 9.29
N TRP A 134 -4.69 13.11 10.17
CA TRP A 134 -4.84 11.66 10.26
C TRP A 134 -6.24 11.20 10.67
N ARG A 135 -6.89 11.87 11.63
CA ARG A 135 -8.27 11.52 12.02
C ARG A 135 -9.25 11.69 10.88
N SER A 136 -9.20 12.81 10.16
CA SER A 136 -10.15 13.07 9.07
C SER A 136 -10.02 12.05 7.93
N VAL A 137 -8.81 11.56 7.66
CA VAL A 137 -8.56 10.51 6.66
C VAL A 137 -9.04 9.16 7.15
N MET A 138 -8.78 8.85 8.43
CA MET A 138 -9.26 7.63 9.08
C MET A 138 -10.79 7.59 9.21
N ASP A 139 -11.45 8.72 9.46
CA ASP A 139 -12.91 8.78 9.59
C ASP A 139 -13.57 8.48 8.24
N TYR A 140 -13.10 9.09 7.15
CA TYR A 140 -13.53 8.70 5.81
C TYR A 140 -13.30 7.20 5.54
N TRP A 141 -12.16 6.67 6.02
CA TRP A 141 -11.80 5.27 5.87
C TRP A 141 -12.67 4.30 6.70
N LEU A 142 -13.13 4.71 7.87
CA LEU A 142 -13.90 3.85 8.77
C LEU A 142 -15.40 3.88 8.47
N TYR A 143 -15.93 5.04 8.01
CA TYR A 143 -17.38 5.26 7.93
C TYR A 143 -17.98 5.15 6.52
N ARG A 144 -17.16 5.13 5.45
CA ARG A 144 -17.58 4.82 4.06
C ARG A 144 -18.79 5.60 3.53
N GLU A 145 -18.92 6.88 3.87
CA GLU A 145 -20.07 7.69 3.45
C GLU A 145 -19.97 8.09 1.95
N GLY A 146 -20.95 7.68 1.12
CA GLY A 146 -21.26 8.33 -0.17
C GLY A 146 -20.80 7.70 -1.50
N VAL A 147 -20.25 6.48 -1.55
CA VAL A 147 -19.62 5.96 -2.81
C VAL A 147 -20.02 4.53 -3.21
N ALA A 148 -21.13 3.98 -2.70
CA ALA A 148 -21.50 2.57 -2.87
C ALA A 148 -21.82 2.12 -4.33
N ASP A 149 -22.22 3.02 -5.22
CA ASP A 149 -22.98 2.61 -6.43
C ASP A 149 -22.18 2.52 -7.74
N ARG A 150 -20.83 2.51 -7.72
CA ARG A 150 -20.01 2.56 -8.97
C ARG A 150 -18.65 1.86 -8.88
N ILE A 151 -18.57 0.55 -8.61
CA ILE A 151 -17.28 0.01 -8.10
C ILE A 151 -16.89 -1.39 -8.60
N GLY A 152 -15.74 -1.46 -9.30
CA GLY A 152 -14.91 -2.64 -9.57
C GLY A 152 -13.64 -2.70 -8.69
N SER A 153 -12.93 -3.82 -8.67
CA SER A 153 -11.71 -4.04 -7.84
C SER A 153 -10.47 -3.34 -8.41
N GLU A 154 -9.70 -2.62 -7.58
CA GLU A 154 -8.33 -2.16 -7.90
C GLU A 154 -7.32 -3.13 -7.28
N ASN A 155 -6.57 -3.89 -8.09
CA ASN A 155 -5.55 -4.82 -7.59
C ASN A 155 -4.15 -4.20 -7.68
N ALA A 156 -3.16 -4.84 -7.05
CA ALA A 156 -1.75 -4.54 -7.27
C ALA A 156 -0.96 -5.81 -7.53
N TYR A 157 0.24 -5.62 -8.08
CA TYR A 157 1.23 -6.66 -8.26
C TYR A 157 2.44 -6.37 -7.39
N LEU A 158 2.84 -7.37 -6.63
CA LEU A 158 4.04 -7.37 -5.82
C LEU A 158 5.20 -7.96 -6.62
N TYR A 159 6.30 -7.22 -6.62
CA TYR A 159 7.60 -7.68 -7.09
C TYR A 159 8.55 -7.66 -5.91
N VAL A 160 9.15 -8.81 -5.62
CA VAL A 160 10.17 -8.97 -4.58
C VAL A 160 11.40 -9.67 -5.16
N LEU A 161 12.58 -9.38 -4.62
CA LEU A 161 13.80 -10.05 -5.07
C LEU A 161 13.69 -11.58 -4.90
N PRO A 162 14.37 -12.40 -5.71
CA PRO A 162 14.24 -13.86 -5.68
C PRO A 162 14.42 -14.51 -4.30
N ASP A 163 15.31 -13.97 -3.46
CA ASP A 163 15.60 -14.48 -2.12
C ASP A 163 14.86 -13.69 -1.00
N PHE A 164 13.80 -12.96 -1.35
CA PHE A 164 13.06 -12.15 -0.37
C PHE A 164 12.38 -13.02 0.69
N PRO A 165 12.64 -12.80 2.00
CA PRO A 165 12.08 -13.60 3.07
C PRO A 165 10.55 -13.60 3.08
N ARG A 166 9.95 -14.78 3.28
CA ARG A 166 8.50 -14.94 3.53
C ARG A 166 8.26 -15.32 4.98
N ALA A 167 7.40 -14.57 5.65
CA ALA A 167 6.92 -14.92 6.97
C ALA A 167 5.96 -16.11 6.86
N SER A 168 6.06 -17.07 7.77
CA SER A 168 5.10 -18.16 7.84
C SER A 168 3.69 -17.62 8.09
N ASN A 169 2.69 -18.26 7.50
CA ASN A 169 1.31 -18.10 7.95
C ASN A 169 1.28 -18.63 9.39
N ALA A 170 1.09 -17.75 10.37
CA ALA A 170 0.98 -18.17 11.76
C ALA A 170 -0.33 -18.97 11.93
N ASP A 171 -0.21 -20.29 11.97
CA ASP A 171 -1.08 -21.20 12.72
C ASP A 171 -0.16 -22.04 13.61
N ASP A 172 0.02 -21.58 14.85
CA ASP A 172 0.32 -22.36 16.07
C ASP A 172 -0.10 -21.55 17.31
#